data_AF-A0A357PS48-F1
#
_entry.id   AF-A0A357PS48-F1
#
_cell.length_a   1.000
_cell.length_b   1.000
_cell.length_c   1.000
_cell.angle_alpha   90.00
_cell.angle_beta   90.00
_cell.angle_gamma   90.00
#
_symmetry.space_group_name_H-M   'P 1'
#
loop_
_entity.id
_entity.type
_entity.pdbx_description
1 polymer ?
#
loop_
_entity_poly.entity_id
_entity_poly.type
_entity_poly.pdbx_seq_one_letter_code
_entity_poly.pdbx_strand_id
1 'polypeptide(L)'
;MYADKTSGKMKYRNEKFIPARAMVLGMHDALVSLTGLIAGIAFTMPRRRDIVLTAIIASITASMSMAASNYLAEKAGDGPSAMRAGLYTGVAYMLTCVVLIIPFMCIANRTVALFATFALAILIIFIFNWGLARRDARHWRHRAFEMLGVCAGVSCAAFIIGQIATYFLGLNI
;
A
#
# COMPACT_ATOMS: atom_id res chain seq x y z
N MET A 1 7.38 -25.79 42.50
CA MET A 1 6.07 -25.64 41.84
C MET A 1 5.73 -24.16 41.81
N TYR A 2 6.00 -23.47 40.71
CA TYR A 2 5.42 -22.15 40.37
C TYR A 2 5.22 -22.16 38.86
N ALA A 3 4.04 -22.61 38.45
CA ALA A 3 3.60 -22.50 37.06
C ALA A 3 3.15 -21.05 36.85
N ASP A 4 3.85 -20.35 35.96
CA ASP A 4 3.54 -19.01 35.52
C ASP A 4 2.14 -18.95 34.87
N LYS A 5 1.20 -18.32 35.57
CA LYS A 5 -0.20 -18.11 35.16
C LYS A 5 -0.39 -16.89 34.23
N THR A 6 0.68 -16.23 33.77
CA THR A 6 0.55 -15.03 32.92
C THR A 6 0.43 -15.32 31.42
N SER A 7 0.79 -16.52 30.95
CA SER A 7 0.73 -16.92 29.54
C SER A 7 -0.69 -17.00 28.95
N GLY A 8 -1.71 -17.26 29.78
CA GLY A 8 -3.10 -17.41 29.33
C GLY A 8 -3.84 -16.08 29.05
N LYS A 9 -3.46 -14.98 29.73
CA LYS A 9 -4.19 -13.69 29.61
C LYS A 9 -3.69 -12.80 28.47
N MET A 10 -2.49 -13.05 27.92
CA MET A 10 -1.96 -12.34 26.75
C MET A 10 -2.50 -12.90 25.42
N LYS A 11 -3.05 -14.12 25.42
CA LYS A 11 -3.52 -14.82 24.21
C LYS A 11 -4.90 -14.36 23.72
N TYR A 12 -5.76 -13.87 24.62
CA TYR A 12 -7.15 -13.49 24.31
C TYR A 12 -7.37 -12.01 23.94
N ARG A 13 -6.35 -11.15 24.06
CA ARG A 13 -6.53 -9.69 23.88
C ARG A 13 -6.37 -9.19 22.44
N ASN A 14 -6.00 -10.02 21.47
CA ASN A 14 -5.51 -9.55 20.17
C ASN A 14 -6.26 -10.02 18.90
N GLU A 15 -7.18 -10.99 18.95
CA GLU A 15 -7.86 -11.46 17.71
C GLU A 15 -8.70 -10.38 17.01
N LYS A 16 -9.32 -9.46 17.77
CA LYS A 16 -10.09 -8.35 17.17
C LYS A 16 -9.20 -7.27 16.53
N PHE A 17 -7.95 -7.16 16.96
CA PHE A 17 -7.01 -6.14 16.48
C PHE A 17 -6.14 -6.62 15.33
N ILE A 18 -5.95 -7.94 15.17
CA ILE A 18 -5.17 -8.52 14.07
C ILE A 18 -5.76 -8.14 12.70
N PRO A 19 -7.08 -8.26 12.42
CA PRO A 19 -7.66 -7.84 11.15
C PRO A 19 -7.46 -6.36 10.86
N ALA A 20 -7.67 -5.49 11.86
CA ALA A 20 -7.52 -4.04 11.67
C ALA A 20 -6.06 -3.68 11.34
N ARG A 21 -5.08 -4.25 12.06
CA ARG A 21 -3.66 -4.02 11.80
C ARG A 21 -3.22 -4.58 10.45
N ALA A 22 -3.73 -5.76 10.08
CA ALA A 22 -3.49 -6.39 8.79
C ALA A 22 -4.02 -5.56 7.62
N MET A 23 -5.22 -4.98 7.75
CA MET A 23 -5.78 -4.06 6.75
C MET A 23 -4.97 -2.77 6.62
N VAL A 24 -4.62 -2.16 7.76
CA VAL A 24 -3.79 -0.94 7.81
C VAL A 24 -2.46 -1.20 7.08
N LEU A 25 -1.80 -2.31 7.40
CA LEU A 25 -0.56 -2.73 6.76
C LEU A 25 -0.71 -2.86 5.23
N GLY A 26 -1.73 -3.59 4.77
CA GLY A 26 -2.00 -3.78 3.34
C GLY A 26 -2.25 -2.49 2.58
N MET A 27 -3.05 -1.60 3.16
CA MET A 27 -3.36 -0.30 2.55
C MET A 27 -2.12 0.61 2.48
N HIS A 28 -1.31 0.68 3.55
CA HIS A 28 -0.10 1.51 3.54
C HIS A 28 0.90 1.04 2.49
N ASP A 29 1.15 -0.26 2.40
CA ASP A 29 2.08 -0.79 1.40
C ASP A 29 1.58 -0.55 -0.03
N ALA A 30 0.28 -0.74 -0.28
CA ALA A 30 -0.34 -0.45 -1.58
C ALA A 30 -0.18 1.01 -1.99
N LEU A 31 -0.33 1.96 -1.06
CA LEU A 31 -0.14 3.38 -1.33
C LEU A 31 1.30 3.64 -1.78
N VAL A 32 2.29 3.18 -1.01
CA VAL A 32 3.71 3.42 -1.30
C VAL A 32 4.13 2.76 -2.61
N SER A 33 3.82 1.48 -2.77
CA SER A 33 4.26 0.67 -3.90
C SER A 33 3.65 1.17 -5.21
N LEU A 34 2.35 1.45 -5.24
CA LEU A 34 1.64 1.78 -6.46
C LEU A 34 1.87 3.24 -6.86
N THR A 35 1.95 4.18 -5.92
CA THR A 35 2.36 5.56 -6.27
C THR A 35 3.79 5.58 -6.76
N GLY A 36 4.68 4.80 -6.15
CA GLY A 36 6.06 4.64 -6.59
C GLY A 36 6.17 4.08 -8.00
N LEU A 37 5.48 2.96 -8.25
CA LEU A 37 5.40 2.33 -9.57
C LEU A 37 4.89 3.32 -10.62
N ILE A 38 3.74 3.96 -10.36
CA ILE A 38 3.12 4.90 -11.29
C ILE A 38 4.06 6.09 -11.55
N ALA A 39 4.73 6.63 -10.54
CA ALA A 39 5.73 7.70 -10.71
C ALA A 39 6.88 7.28 -11.63
N GLY A 40 7.39 6.06 -11.43
CA GLY A 40 8.45 5.47 -12.23
C GLY A 40 8.06 5.25 -13.70
N ILE A 41 6.86 4.72 -13.94
CA ILE A 41 6.45 4.31 -15.29
C ILE A 41 5.69 5.39 -16.08
N ALA A 42 5.08 6.38 -15.42
CA ALA A 42 4.21 7.34 -16.10
C ALA A 42 4.93 8.21 -17.14
N PHE A 43 6.24 8.43 -16.95
CA PHE A 43 7.06 9.21 -17.87
C PHE A 43 7.84 8.33 -18.85
N THR A 44 8.03 7.05 -18.56
CA THR A 44 8.76 6.11 -19.43
C THR A 44 7.82 5.42 -20.42
N MET A 45 6.54 5.23 -20.04
CA MET A 45 5.54 4.61 -20.90
C MET A 45 4.71 5.67 -21.64
N PRO A 46 4.77 5.71 -22.99
CA PRO A 46 4.06 6.71 -23.78
C PRO A 46 2.54 6.50 -23.75
N ARG A 47 2.07 5.25 -23.69
CA ARG A 47 0.65 4.93 -23.77
C ARG A 47 0.06 4.70 -22.38
N ARG A 48 -1.04 5.41 -22.10
CA ARG A 48 -1.86 5.24 -20.88
C ARG A 48 -2.25 3.78 -20.62
N ARG A 49 -2.54 3.02 -21.68
CA ARG A 49 -2.95 1.60 -21.59
C ARG A 49 -1.85 0.74 -20.97
N ASP A 50 -0.60 0.99 -21.32
CA ASP A 50 0.54 0.22 -20.84
C ASP A 50 0.74 0.48 -19.33
N ILE A 51 0.61 1.73 -18.89
CA ILE A 51 0.62 2.11 -17.47
C ILE A 51 -0.45 1.34 -16.68
N VAL A 52 -1.69 1.30 -17.18
CA VAL A 52 -2.81 0.60 -16.51
C VAL A 52 -2.55 -0.90 -16.44
N LEU A 53 -2.11 -1.51 -17.54
CA LEU A 53 -1.82 -2.96 -17.56
C LEU A 53 -0.70 -3.31 -16.58
N THR A 54 0.40 -2.56 -16.59
CA THR A 54 1.52 -2.75 -15.65
C THR A 54 1.06 -2.55 -14.19
N ALA A 55 0.29 -1.50 -13.92
CA ALA A 55 -0.25 -1.24 -12.58
C ALA A 55 -1.15 -2.37 -12.08
N ILE A 56 -2.04 -2.91 -12.92
CA ILE A 56 -2.94 -4.01 -12.55
C ILE A 56 -2.13 -5.28 -12.22
N ILE A 57 -1.22 -5.68 -13.13
CA ILE A 57 -0.43 -6.91 -12.95
C ILE A 57 0.46 -6.80 -11.70
N ALA A 58 1.14 -5.67 -11.52
CA ALA A 58 1.98 -5.42 -10.35
C ALA A 58 1.15 -5.43 -9.06
N SER A 59 -0.02 -4.79 -9.06
CA SER A 59 -0.89 -4.72 -7.88
C SER A 59 -1.39 -6.10 -7.45
N ILE A 60 -1.82 -6.95 -8.40
CA ILE A 60 -2.28 -8.30 -8.10
C ILE A 60 -1.12 -9.12 -7.53
N THR A 61 0.05 -9.06 -8.16
CA THR A 61 1.24 -9.81 -7.75
C THR A 61 1.69 -9.39 -6.34
N ALA A 62 1.77 -8.09 -6.09
CA ALA A 62 2.19 -7.55 -4.81
C ALA A 62 1.16 -7.84 -3.70
N SER A 63 -0.14 -7.70 -3.99
CA SER A 63 -1.21 -8.06 -3.07
C SER A 63 -1.13 -9.52 -2.63
N MET A 64 -0.90 -10.45 -3.56
CA MET A 64 -0.77 -11.87 -3.24
C MET A 64 0.49 -12.15 -2.43
N SER A 65 1.62 -11.53 -2.80
CA SER A 65 2.88 -11.62 -2.07
C SER A 65 2.74 -11.13 -0.63
N MET A 66 2.05 -10.01 -0.42
CA MET A 66 1.84 -9.44 0.90
C MET A 66 0.88 -10.29 1.75
N ALA A 67 -0.18 -10.83 1.15
CA ALA A 67 -1.09 -11.76 1.81
C ALA A 67 -0.35 -13.02 2.29
N ALA A 68 0.48 -13.61 1.44
CA ALA A 68 1.30 -14.78 1.77
C ALA A 68 2.33 -14.45 2.86
N SER A 69 3.02 -13.32 2.73
CA SER A 69 4.04 -12.86 3.69
C SER A 69 3.44 -12.66 5.07
N ASN A 70 2.28 -12.01 5.17
CA ASN A 70 1.62 -11.77 6.45
C ASN A 70 1.03 -13.06 7.05
N TYR A 71 0.50 -13.97 6.21
CA TYR A 71 0.08 -15.29 6.66
C TYR A 71 1.25 -16.09 7.27
N LEU A 72 2.39 -16.13 6.58
CA LEU A 72 3.58 -16.85 7.05
C LEU A 72 4.13 -16.24 8.35
N ALA A 73 4.17 -14.90 8.44
CA ALA A 73 4.61 -14.19 9.64
C ALA A 73 3.73 -14.52 10.86
N GLU A 74 2.40 -14.48 10.71
CA GLU A 74 1.48 -14.78 11.80
C GLU A 74 1.46 -16.28 12.15
N LYS A 75 1.65 -17.15 11.17
CA LYS A 75 1.76 -18.60 11.38
C LYS A 75 3.03 -18.97 12.16
N ALA A 76 4.15 -18.30 11.88
CA ALA A 76 5.40 -18.51 12.61
C ALA A 76 5.30 -18.09 14.09
N GLY A 77 4.40 -17.15 14.41
CA GLY A 77 4.14 -16.70 15.78
C GLY A 77 3.10 -17.49 16.57
N ASP A 78 2.69 -18.69 16.10
CA ASP A 78 1.57 -19.48 16.67
C ASP A 78 0.24 -18.69 16.78
N GLY A 79 0.04 -17.73 15.88
CA GLY A 79 -1.16 -16.91 15.83
C GLY A 79 -2.38 -17.72 15.39
N PRO A 80 -3.48 -17.80 16.17
CA PRO A 80 -4.67 -18.58 15.82
C PRO A 80 -5.40 -18.07 14.57
N SER A 81 -5.04 -16.90 14.06
CA SER A 81 -5.74 -16.19 12.99
C SER A 81 -4.88 -15.86 11.76
N ALA A 82 -3.78 -16.61 11.53
CA ALA A 82 -2.85 -16.38 10.43
C ALA A 82 -3.51 -16.25 9.04
N MET A 83 -4.46 -17.14 8.73
CA MET A 83 -5.20 -17.08 7.46
C MET A 83 -6.02 -15.78 7.33
N ARG A 84 -6.67 -15.36 8.41
CA ARG A 84 -7.45 -14.11 8.43
C ARG A 84 -6.52 -12.91 8.24
N ALA A 85 -5.39 -12.88 8.94
CA ALA A 85 -4.40 -11.80 8.81
C ALA A 85 -3.90 -11.66 7.36
N GLY A 86 -3.49 -12.76 6.72
CA GLY A 86 -3.07 -12.73 5.31
C GLY A 86 -4.17 -12.26 4.36
N LEU A 87 -5.39 -12.80 4.50
CA LEU A 87 -6.51 -12.44 3.64
C LEU A 87 -6.90 -10.96 3.78
N TYR A 88 -7.00 -10.45 5.01
CA TYR A 88 -7.34 -9.04 5.24
C TYR A 88 -6.27 -8.08 4.71
N THR A 89 -4.99 -8.45 4.81
CA THR A 89 -3.89 -7.68 4.19
C THR A 89 -4.02 -7.65 2.67
N GLY A 90 -4.17 -8.82 2.03
CA GLY A 90 -4.30 -8.91 0.57
C GLY A 90 -5.52 -8.15 0.05
N VAL A 91 -6.69 -8.33 0.68
CA VAL A 91 -7.93 -7.64 0.26
C VAL A 91 -7.78 -6.13 0.43
N ALA A 92 -7.26 -5.64 1.56
CA ALA A 92 -7.05 -4.21 1.77
C ALA A 92 -6.08 -3.61 0.74
N TYR A 93 -5.01 -4.34 0.42
CA TYR A 93 -4.06 -3.95 -0.62
C TYR A 93 -4.74 -3.83 -1.98
N MET A 94 -5.39 -4.90 -2.44
CA MET A 94 -6.04 -4.96 -3.75
C MET A 94 -7.09 -3.86 -3.91
N LEU A 95 -7.94 -3.65 -2.90
CA LEU A 95 -8.96 -2.60 -2.95
C LEU A 95 -8.34 -1.20 -3.06
N THR A 96 -7.26 -0.94 -2.33
CA THR A 96 -6.53 0.33 -2.40
C THR A 96 -5.96 0.54 -3.81
N CYS A 97 -5.35 -0.49 -4.39
CA CYS A 97 -4.83 -0.43 -5.76
C CYS A 97 -5.92 -0.18 -6.80
N VAL A 98 -7.05 -0.87 -6.71
CA VAL A 98 -8.18 -0.66 -7.62
C VAL A 98 -8.62 0.80 -7.58
N VAL A 99 -8.79 1.36 -6.38
CA VAL A 99 -9.18 2.77 -6.22
C VAL A 99 -8.14 3.71 -6.85
N LEU A 100 -6.85 3.45 -6.64
CA LEU A 100 -5.77 4.27 -7.19
C LEU A 100 -5.63 4.17 -8.73
N ILE A 101 -6.08 3.08 -9.35
CA ILE A 101 -6.01 2.90 -10.81
C ILE A 101 -7.17 3.60 -11.52
N ILE A 102 -8.30 3.86 -10.84
CA ILE A 102 -9.52 4.49 -11.43
C ILE A 102 -9.22 5.77 -12.23
N PRO A 103 -8.41 6.74 -11.76
CA PRO A 103 -8.14 7.96 -12.52
C PRO A 103 -7.53 7.68 -13.88
N PHE A 104 -6.65 6.68 -14.00
CA PHE A 104 -6.07 6.27 -15.28
C PHE A 104 -7.07 5.56 -16.20
N MET A 105 -8.12 4.95 -15.66
CA MET A 105 -9.20 4.36 -16.46
C MET A 105 -10.15 5.44 -17.00
N CYS A 106 -10.55 6.39 -16.15
CA CYS A 106 -11.58 7.39 -16.47
C CYS A 106 -11.04 8.61 -17.21
N ILE A 107 -9.81 9.04 -16.96
CA ILE A 107 -9.25 10.28 -17.52
C ILE A 107 -8.40 9.94 -18.74
N ALA A 108 -8.73 10.55 -19.89
CA ALA A 108 -8.01 10.32 -21.15
C ALA A 108 -6.62 10.96 -21.17
N ASN A 109 -6.49 12.14 -20.57
CA ASN A 109 -5.21 12.86 -20.48
C ASN A 109 -4.31 12.20 -19.41
N ARG A 110 -3.19 11.61 -19.85
CA ARG A 110 -2.21 10.91 -19.00
C ARG A 110 -1.70 11.77 -17.86
N THR A 111 -1.35 13.02 -18.13
CA THR A 111 -0.78 13.93 -17.13
C THR A 111 -1.82 14.28 -16.07
N VAL A 112 -3.06 14.53 -16.49
CA VAL A 112 -4.17 14.79 -15.56
C VAL A 112 -4.49 13.54 -14.74
N ALA A 113 -4.48 12.34 -15.34
CA ALA A 113 -4.68 11.07 -14.64
C ALA A 113 -3.61 10.81 -13.57
N LEU A 114 -2.35 11.12 -13.86
CA LEU A 114 -1.23 10.99 -12.93
C LEU A 114 -1.44 11.87 -11.68
N PHE A 115 -1.66 13.16 -11.87
CA PHE A 115 -1.88 14.08 -10.75
C PHE A 115 -3.17 13.75 -9.98
N ALA A 116 -4.23 13.33 -10.67
CA ALA A 116 -5.45 12.86 -10.03
C ALA A 116 -5.20 11.62 -9.15
N THR A 117 -4.34 10.70 -9.60
CA THR A 117 -3.96 9.50 -8.81
C THR A 117 -3.18 9.88 -7.55
N PHE A 118 -2.21 10.79 -7.64
CA PHE A 118 -1.50 11.27 -6.45
C PHE A 118 -2.41 12.05 -5.51
N ALA A 119 -3.29 12.91 -6.03
CA ALA A 119 -4.29 13.61 -5.22
C ALA A 119 -5.21 12.61 -4.49
N LEU A 120 -5.62 11.53 -5.16
CA LEU A 120 -6.41 10.46 -4.57
C LEU A 120 -5.64 9.69 -3.49
N ALA A 121 -4.35 9.38 -3.72
CA ALA A 121 -3.49 8.75 -2.73
C ALA A 121 -3.36 9.61 -1.46
N ILE A 122 -3.12 10.92 -1.63
CA ILE A 122 -3.10 11.89 -0.53
C ILE A 122 -4.44 11.85 0.21
N LEU A 123 -5.56 11.93 -0.50
CA LEU A 123 -6.88 11.88 0.10
C LEU A 123 -7.10 10.60 0.93
N ILE A 124 -6.72 9.43 0.41
CA ILE A 124 -6.82 8.15 1.14
C ILE A 124 -5.97 8.20 2.42
N ILE A 125 -4.73 8.68 2.35
CA ILE A 125 -3.84 8.82 3.51
C ILE A 125 -4.50 9.69 4.58
N PHE A 126 -5.05 10.85 4.20
CA PHE A 126 -5.69 11.77 5.15
C PHE A 126 -6.96 11.18 5.76
N ILE A 127 -7.86 10.61 4.94
CA ILE A 127 -9.11 9.99 5.41
C ILE A 127 -8.80 8.87 6.40
N PHE A 128 -7.85 8.00 6.07
CA PHE A 128 -7.55 6.85 6.90
C PHE A 128 -6.88 7.24 8.22
N ASN A 129 -5.90 8.15 8.17
CA ASN A 129 -5.25 8.66 9.38
C ASN A 129 -6.23 9.42 10.28
N TRP A 130 -7.15 10.20 9.69
CA TRP A 130 -8.21 10.88 10.45
C TRP A 130 -9.22 9.90 11.06
N GLY A 131 -9.61 8.85 10.34
CA GLY A 131 -10.49 7.78 10.85
C GLY A 131 -9.90 7.05 12.06
N LEU A 132 -8.58 6.83 12.07
CA LEU A 132 -7.83 6.28 13.21
C LEU A 132 -7.63 7.28 14.36
N ALA A 133 -7.86 8.57 14.14
CA ALA A 133 -7.63 9.66 15.10
C ALA A 133 -8.74 9.84 16.14
N ARG A 134 -9.86 9.12 16.05
CA ARG A 134 -11.03 9.27 16.95
C ARG A 134 -10.73 9.09 18.44
N ARG A 135 -9.54 8.61 18.81
CA ARG A 135 -9.09 8.49 20.21
C ARG A 135 -7.88 9.38 20.55
N ASP A 136 -7.23 10.01 19.57
CA ASP A 136 -5.99 10.76 19.81
C ASP A 136 -5.73 11.82 18.72
N ALA A 137 -6.33 13.00 18.89
CA ALA A 137 -6.41 14.06 17.87
C ALA A 137 -5.08 14.75 17.55
N ARG A 138 -4.05 14.60 18.37
CA ARG A 138 -2.75 15.29 18.18
C ARG A 138 -1.79 14.56 17.23
N HIS A 139 -1.96 13.25 17.02
CA HIS A 139 -0.96 12.41 16.35
C HIS A 139 -1.28 12.05 14.89
N TRP A 140 -2.51 12.28 14.42
CA TRP A 140 -2.93 11.81 13.09
C TRP A 140 -2.33 12.59 11.93
N ARG A 141 -2.17 13.92 12.09
CA ARG A 141 -1.53 14.76 11.07
C ARG A 141 -0.08 14.35 10.88
N HIS A 142 0.65 14.15 11.97
CA HIS A 142 2.04 13.72 11.93
C HIS A 142 2.19 12.40 11.16
N ARG A 143 1.41 11.37 11.52
CA ARG A 143 1.40 10.08 10.81
C ARG A 143 1.03 10.19 9.33
N ALA A 144 0.09 11.07 8.99
CA ALA A 144 -0.26 11.35 7.60
C ALA A 144 0.93 11.97 6.84
N PHE A 145 1.62 12.96 7.43
CA PHE A 145 2.79 13.58 6.81
C PHE A 145 4.01 12.66 6.73
N GLU A 146 4.22 11.79 7.72
CA GLU A 146 5.23 10.72 7.64
C GLU A 146 4.95 9.82 6.43
N MET A 147 3.71 9.36 6.30
CA MET A 147 3.29 8.50 5.19
C MET A 147 3.42 9.20 3.83
N LEU A 148 3.04 10.48 3.75
CA LEU A 148 3.24 11.28 2.55
C LEU A 148 4.72 11.42 2.20
N GLY A 149 5.58 11.66 3.19
CA GLY A 149 7.03 11.72 3.02
C GLY A 149 7.60 10.42 2.46
N VAL A 150 7.16 9.28 2.99
CA VAL A 150 7.55 7.95 2.48
C VAL A 150 7.08 7.76 1.03
N CYS A 151 5.80 8.02 0.73
CA CYS A 151 5.28 7.88 -0.64
C CYS A 151 6.00 8.79 -1.63
N ALA A 152 6.25 10.05 -1.26
CA ALA A 152 6.99 11.00 -2.07
C ALA A 152 8.44 10.55 -2.30
N GLY A 153 9.14 10.11 -1.24
CA GLY A 153 10.51 9.61 -1.33
C GLY A 153 10.64 8.42 -2.27
N VAL A 154 9.77 7.41 -2.10
CA VAL A 154 9.75 6.22 -2.97
C VAL A 154 9.38 6.61 -4.41
N SER A 155 8.43 7.52 -4.59
CA SER A 155 8.03 7.99 -5.93
C SER A 155 9.15 8.75 -6.64
N CYS A 156 9.88 9.62 -5.94
CA CYS A 156 11.04 10.30 -6.49
C CYS A 156 12.15 9.31 -6.86
N ALA A 157 12.45 8.35 -5.99
CA ALA A 157 13.44 7.32 -6.27
C ALA A 157 13.05 6.47 -7.48
N ALA A 158 11.80 6.01 -7.54
CA ALA A 158 11.28 5.23 -8.66
C ALA A 158 11.27 6.02 -9.98
N PHE A 159 10.93 7.31 -9.93
CA PHE A 159 11.03 8.21 -11.09
C PHE A 159 12.47 8.29 -11.62
N ILE A 160 13.45 8.56 -10.74
CA ILE A 160 14.86 8.62 -11.11
C ILE A 160 15.32 7.30 -11.74
N ILE A 161 14.99 6.17 -11.10
CA ILE A 161 15.31 4.83 -11.63
C ILE A 161 14.68 4.62 -13.01
N GLY A 162 13.43 5.02 -13.20
CA GLY A 162 12.74 4.96 -14.49
C GLY A 162 13.43 5.79 -15.58
N GLN A 163 13.87 7.00 -15.27
CA GLN A 163 14.59 7.86 -16.20
C GLN A 163 15.96 7.27 -16.57
N ILE A 164 16.71 6.78 -15.58
CA ILE A 164 18.00 6.11 -15.80
C ILE A 164 17.81 4.87 -16.69
N ALA A 165 16.81 4.04 -16.40
CA ALA A 165 16.52 2.85 -17.19
C ALA A 165 16.17 3.21 -18.64
N THR A 166 15.39 4.28 -18.85
CA THR A 166 15.03 4.77 -20.19
C THR A 166 16.27 5.16 -20.99
N TYR A 167 17.20 5.90 -20.36
CA TYR A 167 18.45 6.31 -20.99
C TYR A 167 19.32 5.11 -21.39
N PHE A 168 19.50 4.13 -20.49
CA PHE A 168 20.34 2.95 -20.77
C PHE A 168 19.72 1.97 -21.76
N LEU A 169 18.39 1.85 -21.78
CA LEU A 169 17.67 0.94 -22.68
C LEU A 169 17.45 1.54 -24.08
N GLY A 170 17.89 2.77 -24.32
CA GLY A 170 17.70 3.44 -25.61
C GLY A 170 16.23 3.67 -25.96
N LEU A 171 15.35 3.73 -24.95
CA LEU A 171 13.96 4.10 -25.12
C LEU A 171 13.92 5.61 -25.41
N ASN A 172 14.17 6.00 -26.66
CA ASN A 172 13.96 7.37 -27.11
C ASN A 172 12.44 7.64 -27.11
N ILE A 173 11.98 8.38 -26.10
CA ILE A 173 10.58 8.76 -25.92
C ILE A 173 10.25 10.00 -26.76
#